data_AF-A0A257RW91-F1
#
_entry.id   AF-A0A257RW91-F1
#
_cell.length_a   1.000
_cell.length_b   1.000
_cell.length_c   1.000
_cell.angle_alpha   90.00
_cell.angle_beta   90.00
_cell.angle_gamma   90.00
#
_symmetry.space_group_name_H-M   'P 1'
#
loop_
_entity.id
_entity.type
_entity.pdbx_description
1 polymer ?
#
loop_
_entity_poly.entity_id
_entity_poly.type
_entity_poly.pdbx_seq_one_letter_code
_entity_poly.pdbx_strand_id
1 'polypeptide(L)' 'VGRNDPCPCGSGKKYKKCCLRST' A
#
# COMPACT_ATOMS: atom_id res chain seq x y z
N VAL A 1 4.81 6.22 -4.81
CA VAL A 1 4.75 5.00 -3.96
C VAL A 1 4.58 3.81 -4.88
N GLY A 2 5.66 3.05 -5.09
CA GLY A 2 5.61 1.80 -5.82
C GLY A 2 4.80 0.73 -5.06
N ARG A 3 4.41 -0.34 -5.75
CA ARG A 3 3.57 -1.42 -5.19
C ARG A 3 4.13 -2.01 -3.87
N ASN A 4 5.45 -2.06 -3.73
CA ASN A 4 6.12 -2.63 -2.56
C ASN A 4 6.45 -1.61 -1.46
N ASP A 5 6.34 -0.32 -1.74
CA ASP A 5 6.61 0.74 -0.76
C ASP A 5 5.56 0.73 0.36
N PRO A 6 5.90 1.26 1.56
CA PRO A 6 4.93 1.50 2.61
C PRO A 6 3.80 2.42 2.11
N CYS A 7 2.57 2.12 2.55
CA CYS A 7 1.38 2.81 2.09
C CYS A 7 1.31 4.22 2.70
N PRO A 8 1.05 5.27 1.90
CA PRO A 8 1.06 6.66 2.37
C PRO A 8 -0.12 6.99 3.30
N CYS A 9 -1.10 6.10 3.46
CA CYS A 9 -2.21 6.28 4.38
C CYS A 9 -1.85 6.04 5.87
N GLY A 10 -0.59 5.69 6.18
CA GLY A 10 -0.15 5.49 7.55
C GLY A 10 -0.54 4.14 8.17
N SER A 11 -1.09 3.20 7.39
CA SER A 11 -1.53 1.89 7.89
C SER A 11 -0.40 0.91 8.24
N GLY A 12 0.86 1.25 7.95
CA GLY A 12 2.02 0.36 8.09
C GLY A 12 2.07 -0.81 7.09
N LYS A 13 1.03 -0.99 6.26
CA LYS A 13 0.98 -2.04 5.22
C LYS A 13 1.72 -1.57 3.95
N LYS A 14 2.22 -2.52 3.15
CA LYS A 14 2.71 -2.23 1.79
C LYS A 14 1.58 -1.70 0.92
N TYR A 15 1.87 -0.78 0.00
CA TYR A 15 0.88 -0.13 -0.84
C TYR A 15 -0.02 -1.13 -1.58
N LYS A 16 0.58 -2.17 -2.20
CA LYS A 16 -0.14 -3.28 -2.87
C LYS A 16 -1.06 -4.12 -1.98
N LYS A 17 -0.88 -4.10 -0.66
CA LYS A 17 -1.70 -4.84 0.31
C LYS A 17 -2.66 -3.92 1.06
N CYS A 18 -2.72 -2.64 0.70
CA CYS A 18 -3.52 -1.63 1.40
C CYS A 18 -4.40 -0.86 0.40
N CYS A 19 -3.99 0.33 -0.01
CA CYS A 19 -4.79 1.20 -0.89
C CYS A 19 -4.74 0.77 -2.36
N LEU A 20 -3.76 -0.05 -2.76
CA LEU A 20 -3.66 -0.60 -4.10
C LEU A 20 -4.18 -2.05 -4.15
N ARG A 21 -5.13 -2.39 -3.29
CA ARG A 21 -5.87 -3.66 -3.39
C ARG A 21 -6.89 -3.52 -4.52
N SER A 22 -6.44 -3.71 -5.75
CA SER A 22 -7.30 -4.16 -6.84
C SER A 22 -7.82 -5.54 -6.43
N THR A 23 -9.11 -5.79 -6.64
CA THR A 23 -9.77 -7.10 -6.47
C THR A 23 -8.84 -8.29 -6.65
#